data_AF-A0A978RYD4-F1
#
_entry.id   AF-A0A978RYD4-F1
#
_cell.length_a   1.000
_cell.length_b   1.000
_cell.length_c   1.000
_cell.angle_alpha   90.00
_cell.angle_beta   90.00
_cell.angle_gamma   90.00
#
_symmetry.space_group_name_H-M   'P 1'
#
loop_
_entity.id
_entity.type
_entity.pdbx_description
1 polymer ?
#
loop_
_entity_poly.entity_id
_entity_poly.type
_entity_poly.pdbx_seq_one_letter_code
_entity_poly.pdbx_strand_id
1 'polypeptide(L)'
;MAESQSRTMIAPKKAKPTIPLIDEYCENYRNLFPEVRSYQAFKNIHVGMLSEIKRKTLPESAKVVGLENEQGLHHFLTRSTWKVEKMRSFRI
;
A
#
# COMPACT_ATOMS: atom_id res chain seq x y z
N MET A 1 -5.19 -39.37 13.07
CA MET A 1 -6.28 -38.42 12.76
C MET A 1 -5.73 -37.31 11.87
N ALA A 2 -6.24 -37.20 10.65
CA ALA A 2 -5.88 -36.18 9.68
C ALA A 2 -7.04 -35.20 9.57
N GLU A 3 -6.88 -33.96 10.03
CA GLU A 3 -7.84 -32.89 9.75
C GLU A 3 -7.09 -31.62 9.33
N SER A 4 -6.94 -31.53 8.01
CA SER A 4 -7.08 -30.33 7.18
C SER A 4 -6.87 -28.98 7.86
N GLN A 5 -5.65 -28.48 7.74
CA GLN A 5 -5.40 -27.04 7.79
C GLN A 5 -6.18 -26.38 6.64
N SER A 6 -7.34 -25.81 6.98
CA SER A 6 -8.10 -24.96 6.05
C SER A 6 -7.28 -23.72 5.75
N ARG A 7 -6.51 -23.79 4.65
CA ARG A 7 -5.86 -22.66 4.00
C ARG A 7 -6.97 -21.78 3.45
N THR A 8 -7.54 -20.89 4.27
CA THR A 8 -8.53 -19.92 3.85
C THR A 8 -7.94 -19.12 2.69
N MET A 9 -8.43 -19.37 1.47
CA MET A 9 -8.18 -18.50 0.33
C MET A 9 -8.78 -17.14 0.69
N ILE A 10 -7.93 -16.24 1.17
CA ILE A 10 -8.32 -14.85 1.43
C ILE A 10 -8.49 -14.21 0.06
N ALA A 11 -9.74 -14.05 -0.38
CA ALA A 11 -10.03 -13.27 -1.58
C ALA A 11 -9.31 -11.91 -1.47
N PRO A 12 -8.65 -11.42 -2.53
CA PRO A 12 -7.87 -10.19 -2.48
C PRO A 12 -8.79 -9.05 -2.05
N LYS A 13 -8.66 -8.60 -0.79
CA LYS A 13 -9.42 -7.47 -0.23
C LYS A 13 -9.26 -6.30 -1.18
N LYS A 14 -10.35 -5.78 -1.75
CA LYS A 14 -10.29 -4.59 -2.61
C LYS A 14 -9.64 -3.45 -1.81
N ALA A 15 -8.68 -2.74 -2.40
CA ALA A 15 -8.03 -1.63 -1.74
C ALA A 15 -9.08 -0.58 -1.36
N LYS A 16 -9.04 -0.07 -0.13
CA LYS A 16 -9.95 0.99 0.32
C LYS A 16 -9.72 2.23 -0.56
N PRO A 17 -10.80 2.91 -1.00
CA PRO A 17 -10.67 4.18 -1.69
C PRO A 17 -10.05 5.22 -0.76
N THR A 18 -9.19 6.06 -1.31
CA THR A 18 -8.51 7.17 -0.64
C THR A 18 -8.95 8.48 -1.28
N ILE A 19 -8.01 9.34 -1.67
CA ILE A 19 -8.29 10.57 -2.41
C ILE A 19 -8.36 10.20 -3.90
N PRO A 20 -9.41 10.60 -4.64
CA PRO A 20 -9.61 10.21 -6.04
C PRO A 20 -8.40 10.52 -6.92
N LEU A 21 -7.72 11.65 -6.69
CA LEU A 21 -6.48 12.01 -7.37
C LEU A 21 -5.37 10.96 -7.18
N ILE A 22 -5.21 10.46 -5.96
CA ILE A 22 -4.20 9.43 -5.67
C ILE A 22 -4.65 8.08 -6.23
N ASP A 23 -5.93 7.73 -6.10
CA ASP A 23 -6.45 6.47 -6.66
C ASP A 23 -6.22 6.41 -8.18
N GLU A 24 -6.54 7.49 -8.91
CA GLU A 24 -6.32 7.58 -10.36
C GLU A 24 -4.83 7.52 -10.73
N TYR A 25 -3.99 8.28 -10.02
CA TYR A 25 -2.54 8.20 -10.21
C TYR A 25 -1.99 6.80 -9.94
N CYS A 26 -2.49 6.13 -8.89
CA CYS A 26 -2.02 4.82 -8.46
C CYS A 26 -2.53 3.69 -9.36
N GLU A 27 -3.64 3.86 -10.08
CA GLU A 27 -4.15 2.85 -11.02
C GLU A 27 -3.11 2.47 -12.08
N ASN A 28 -2.33 3.44 -12.56
CA ASN A 28 -1.22 3.21 -13.50
C ASN A 28 -0.14 2.28 -12.94
N TYR A 29 0.02 2.26 -11.61
CA TYR A 29 0.98 1.41 -10.92
C TYR A 29 0.36 0.10 -10.43
N ARG A 30 -0.93 -0.15 -10.63
CA ARG A 30 -1.59 -1.36 -10.12
C ARG A 30 -0.98 -2.65 -10.65
N ASN A 31 -0.56 -2.66 -11.93
CA ASN A 31 0.13 -3.80 -12.54
C ASN A 31 1.53 -4.07 -11.95
N LEU A 32 2.09 -3.12 -11.21
CA LEU A 32 3.38 -3.28 -10.52
C LEU A 32 3.24 -4.11 -9.23
N PHE A 33 2.05 -4.14 -8.64
CA PHE A 33 1.80 -4.74 -7.32
C PHE A 33 0.83 -5.92 -7.44
N PRO A 34 1.32 -7.18 -7.41
CA PRO A 34 0.44 -8.35 -7.37
C PRO A 34 -0.32 -8.47 -6.04
N GLU A 35 0.24 -7.92 -4.96
CA GLU A 35 -0.38 -7.94 -3.63
C GLU A 35 -1.19 -6.67 -3.35
N VAL A 36 -2.46 -6.85 -2.98
CA VAL A 36 -3.34 -5.72 -2.68
C VAL A 36 -2.89 -4.94 -1.44
N ARG A 37 -2.22 -5.60 -0.47
CA ARG A 37 -1.66 -4.94 0.72
C ARG A 37 -0.55 -3.97 0.34
N SER A 38 0.35 -4.38 -0.55
CA SER A 38 1.42 -3.54 -1.07
C SER A 38 0.86 -2.35 -1.84
N TYR A 39 -0.14 -2.59 -2.71
CA TYR A 39 -0.83 -1.51 -3.42
C TYR A 39 -1.50 -0.52 -2.48
N GLN A 40 -2.16 -1.00 -1.43
CA GLN A 40 -2.82 -0.14 -0.47
C GLN A 40 -1.83 0.67 0.37
N ALA A 41 -0.71 0.06 0.78
CA ALA A 41 0.37 0.77 1.46
C ALA A 41 0.96 1.87 0.57
N PHE A 42 1.14 1.60 -0.74
CA PHE A 42 1.60 2.60 -1.70
C PHE A 42 0.69 3.83 -1.77
N LYS A 43 -0.63 3.64 -1.90
CA LYS A 43 -1.61 4.73 -1.87
C LYS A 43 -1.53 5.52 -0.56
N ASN A 44 -1.47 4.81 0.56
CA ASN A 44 -1.41 5.42 1.88
C ASN A 44 -0.14 6.26 2.10
N ILE A 45 1.01 5.84 1.55
CA ILE A 45 2.24 6.64 1.58
C ILE A 45 2.04 7.95 0.81
N HIS A 46 1.41 7.92 -0.37
CA HIS A 46 1.15 9.14 -1.15
C HIS A 46 0.23 10.09 -0.39
N VAL A 47 -0.83 9.57 0.25
CA VAL A 47 -1.73 10.38 1.08
C VAL A 47 -0.96 11.01 2.23
N GLY A 48 -0.14 10.22 2.94
CA GLY A 48 0.71 10.73 4.02
C GLY A 48 1.71 11.80 3.57
N MET A 49 2.28 11.67 2.36
CA MET A 49 3.20 12.66 1.79
C MET A 49 2.51 13.97 1.40
N LEU A 50 1.29 13.89 0.86
CA LEU A 50 0.48 15.07 0.50
C LEU A 50 -0.19 15.72 1.71
N SER A 51 -0.29 15.00 2.82
CA SER A 51 -0.88 15.53 4.04
C SER A 51 0.02 16.57 4.69
N GLU A 52 -0.58 17.66 5.17
CA GLU A 52 0.10 18.74 5.88
C GLU A 52 0.42 18.33 7.34
N ILE A 53 1.28 17.32 7.50
CA ILE A 53 1.75 16.87 8.81
C ILE A 53 3.11 17.47 9.17
N LYS A 54 3.25 17.85 10.44
CA LYS A 54 4.45 18.46 11.00
C LYS A 54 5.71 17.58 10.87
N ARG A 55 5.54 16.25 10.89
CA ARG A 55 6.61 15.27 10.68
C ARG A 55 6.16 14.21 9.70
N LYS A 56 6.84 14.12 8.55
CA LYS A 56 6.61 13.11 7.51
C LYS A 56 7.25 11.77 7.85
N THR A 57 6.92 11.22 9.01
CA THR A 57 7.35 9.87 9.42
C THR A 57 6.28 8.84 9.08
N LEU A 58 6.68 7.57 8.93
CA LEU A 58 5.77 6.45 8.68
C LEU A 58 4.64 6.31 9.71
N PRO A 59 4.89 6.38 11.04
CA PRO A 59 3.82 6.31 12.04
C PRO A 59 2.83 7.47 11.94
N GLU A 60 3.32 8.69 11.72
CA GLU A 60 2.44 9.86 11.62
C GLU A 60 1.60 9.81 10.35
N SER A 61 2.20 9.40 9.23
CA SER A 61 1.49 9.17 7.98
C SER A 61 0.43 8.07 8.12
N ALA A 62 0.76 6.97 8.84
CA ALA A 62 -0.19 5.89 9.14
C ALA A 62 -1.40 6.39 9.93
N LYS A 63 -1.19 7.26 10.93
CA LYS A 63 -2.29 7.86 11.69
C LYS A 63 -3.22 8.69 10.80
N VAL A 64 -2.67 9.49 9.89
CA VAL A 64 -3.48 10.31 8.97
C VAL A 64 -4.38 9.47 8.08
N VAL A 65 -3.88 8.34 7.59
CA VAL A 65 -4.67 7.43 6.74
C VAL A 65 -5.58 6.48 7.55
N GLY A 66 -5.65 6.66 8.88
CA GLY A 66 -6.47 5.83 9.76
C GLY A 66 -5.98 4.38 9.89
N LEU A 67 -4.68 4.13 9.69
CA LEU A 67 -4.06 2.84 9.98
C LEU A 67 -3.68 2.77 11.45
N GLU A 68 -4.02 1.66 12.10
CA GLU A 68 -3.63 1.40 13.49
C GLU A 68 -2.12 1.19 13.66
N ASN A 69 -1.43 0.70 12.61
CA ASN A 69 -0.01 0.35 12.67
C ASN A 69 0.74 0.72 11.37
N GLU A 70 1.98 1.18 11.53
CA GLU A 70 2.90 1.49 10.43
C GLU A 70 3.50 0.26 9.74
N GLN A 71 3.31 -0.94 10.31
CA GLN A 71 3.87 -2.20 9.84
C GLN A 71 3.56 -2.47 8.35
N GLY A 72 2.37 -2.10 7.89
CA GLY A 72 2.01 -2.23 6.47
C GLY A 72 2.83 -1.32 5.55
N LEU A 73 3.13 -0.10 6.00
CA LEU A 73 3.96 0.86 5.27
C LEU A 73 5.45 0.47 5.34
N HIS A 74 5.90 0.02 6.50
CA HIS A 74 7.28 -0.44 6.70
C HIS A 74 7.58 -1.71 5.88
N HIS A 75 6.68 -2.70 5.91
CA HIS A 75 6.80 -3.91 5.09
C HIS A 75 6.79 -3.57 3.60
N PHE A 76 6.01 -2.57 3.20
CA PHE A 76 5.99 -2.08 1.82
C PHE A 76 7.35 -1.57 1.33
N LEU A 77 8.06 -0.83 2.19
CA LEU A 77 9.37 -0.26 1.84
C LEU A 77 10.52 -1.26 1.94
N THR A 78 10.40 -2.27 2.82
CA THR A 78 11.51 -3.17 3.16
C THR A 78 11.41 -4.55 2.55
N ARG A 79 10.20 -5.06 2.31
CA ARG A 79 9.94 -6.47 1.95
C ARG A 79 9.19 -6.65 0.64
N SER A 80 8.57 -5.61 0.10
CA SER A 80 7.78 -5.77 -1.11
C SER A 80 8.67 -5.93 -2.35
N THR A 81 8.21 -6.78 -3.28
CA THR A 81 8.96 -7.24 -4.46
C THR A 81 8.93 -6.26 -5.64
N TRP A 82 8.41 -5.04 -5.44
CA TRP A 82 8.34 -4.03 -6.50
C TRP A 82 9.73 -3.43 -6.77
N LYS A 83 10.00 -3.08 -8.03
CA LYS A 83 11.26 -2.46 -8.44
C LYS A 83 11.06 -0.97 -8.70
N VAL A 84 11.91 -0.14 -8.09
CA VAL A 84 11.94 1.31 -8.32
C VAL A 84 12.15 1.64 -9.80
N GLU A 85 12.95 0.85 -10.51
CA GLU A 85 13.20 1.04 -11.95
C GLU A 85 11.91 0.96 -12.77
N LYS A 86 11.08 -0.07 -12.51
CA LYS A 86 9.78 -0.21 -13.16
C LYS A 86 8.86 0.96 -12.81
N MET A 87 8.84 1.38 -11.55
CA MET A 87 8.06 2.55 -11.12
C MET A 87 8.50 3.83 -11.86
N ARG A 88 9.81 4.02 -12.07
CA ARG A 88 10.33 5.17 -12.82
C ARG A 88 9.95 5.14 -14.30
N SER A 89 9.84 3.97 -14.92
CA SER A 89 9.38 3.85 -16.31
C SER A 89 7.91 4.25 -16.51
N PHE A 90 7.09 4.24 -15.46
CA PHE A 90 5.71 4.73 -15.50
C PHE A 90 5.58 6.22 -15.14
N ARG A 91 6.68 6.86 -14.72
CA ARG A 91 6.67 8.31 -14.46
C ARG A 91 6.62 9.03 -15.80
N ILE A 92 5.48 9.64 -16.07
CA ILE A 92 5.23 10.53 -17.21
C ILE A 92 5.99 11.84 -16.99
#